data_AF-A0A1G1YSF2-F1
#
_entry.id   AF-A0A1G1YSF2-F1
#
_cell.length_a   1.000
_cell.length_b   1.000
_cell.length_c   1.000
_cell.angle_alpha   90.00
_cell.angle_beta   90.00
_cell.angle_gamma   90.00
#
_symmetry.space_group_name_H-M   'P 1'
#
loop_
_entity.id
_entity.type
_entity.pdbx_description
1 polymer ?
#
loop_
_entity_poly.entity_id
_entity_poly.type
_entity_poly.pdbx_seq_one_letter_code
_entity_poly.pdbx_strand_id
1 'polypeptide(L)' 'MAQKNWQNAEIFQLRRLIGQLVGVEKMFAHQAKFLEILQQLEAVRGNLTSLEKRLLEKKVKKFKDQELKKALNYLLKIS' A
#
# COMPACT_ATOMS: atom_id res chain seq x y z
N MET A 1 -9.90 -31.97 -5.88
CA MET A 1 -9.64 -30.88 -4.91
C MET A 1 -9.12 -29.67 -5.68
N ALA A 2 -9.97 -28.67 -5.94
CA ALA A 2 -9.58 -27.51 -6.74
C ALA A 2 -8.69 -26.58 -5.91
N GLN A 3 -7.39 -26.61 -6.19
CA GLN A 3 -6.41 -25.69 -5.60
C GLN A 3 -6.69 -24.29 -6.19
N LYS A 4 -7.45 -23.49 -5.44
CA LYS A 4 -7.91 -22.17 -5.85
C LYS A 4 -6.70 -21.22 -5.84
N ASN A 5 -6.09 -21.00 -7.01
CA ASN A 5 -5.02 -20.04 -7.29
C ASN A 5 -5.48 -18.59 -7.07
N TRP A 6 -5.85 -18.22 -5.84
CA TRP A 6 -5.91 -16.82 -5.45
C TRP A 6 -4.47 -16.38 -5.21
N GLN A 7 -3.82 -15.87 -6.26
CA GLN A 7 -2.64 -15.01 -6.08
C GLN A 7 -3.04 -13.94 -5.06
N ASN A 8 -2.47 -14.04 -3.86
CA ASN A 8 -2.84 -13.24 -2.72
C ASN A 8 -2.56 -11.76 -3.06
N ALA A 9 -3.60 -10.98 -3.37
CA ALA A 9 -3.47 -9.64 -3.95
C ALA A 9 -2.62 -8.71 -3.05
N GLU A 10 -2.64 -8.95 -1.75
CA GLU A 10 -1.78 -8.30 -0.77
C GLU A 10 -0.30 -8.64 -0.97
N ILE A 11 0.04 -9.91 -1.23
CA ILE A 11 1.42 -10.34 -1.53
C ILE A 11 1.89 -9.69 -2.83
N PHE A 12 1.03 -9.63 -3.86
CA PHE A 12 1.37 -8.96 -5.10
C PHE A 12 1.65 -7.47 -4.90
N GLN A 13 0.84 -6.79 -4.08
CA GLN A 13 1.04 -5.38 -3.75
C GLN A 13 2.33 -5.15 -2.93
N LEU A 14 2.67 -6.05 -2.01
CA LEU A 14 3.96 -6.02 -1.31
C LEU A 14 5.15 -6.17 -2.27
N ARG A 15 5.08 -7.12 -3.21
CA ARG A 15 6.12 -7.29 -4.24
C ARG A 15 6.27 -6.03 -5.10
N ARG A 16 5.16 -5.37 -5.44
CA ARG A 16 5.20 -4.09 -6.17
C ARG A 16 5.88 -2.99 -5.34
N LEU A 17 5.54 -2.87 -4.05
CA LEU A 17 6.19 -1.90 -3.15
C LEU A 17 7.71 -2.12 -3.05
N ILE A 18 8.15 -3.37 -2.95
CA ILE A 18 9.58 -3.71 -2.97
C ILE A 18 10.23 -3.23 -4.28
N GLY A 19 9.61 -3.52 -5.42
CA GLY A 19 10.11 -3.05 -6.72
C GLY A 19 10.20 -1.52 -6.83
N GLN A 20 9.24 -0.79 -6.24
CA GLN A 20 9.29 0.67 -6.18
C GLN A 20 10.43 1.18 -5.30
N LEU A 21 10.63 0.59 -4.12
CA LEU A 21 11.73 0.95 -3.21
C LEU A 21 13.10 0.72 -3.87
N VAL A 22 13.29 -0.41 -4.54
CA VAL A 22 14.50 -0.67 -5.35
C VAL A 22 14.66 0.38 -6.46
N GLY A 23 13.56 0.83 -7.06
CA GLY A 23 13.56 1.94 -8.01
C GLY A 23 14.09 3.24 -7.38
N VAL A 24 13.62 3.58 -6.18
CA VAL A 24 14.09 4.76 -5.44
C VAL A 24 15.57 4.64 -5.06
N GLU A 25 16.03 3.46 -4.61
CA GLU A 25 17.46 3.21 -4.35
C GLU A 25 18.33 3.48 -5.59
N LYS A 26 17.88 3.02 -6.77
CA LYS A 26 18.57 3.30 -8.03
C LYS A 26 18.57 4.79 -8.37
N MET A 27 17.49 5.51 -8.08
CA MET A 27 17.43 6.96 -8.29
C MET A 27 18.47 7.70 -7.45
N PHE A 28 18.68 7.29 -6.19
CA PHE A 28 19.78 7.81 -5.37
C PHE A 28 21.15 7.47 -5.96
N ALA A 29 21.36 6.22 -6.37
CA ALA A 29 22.62 5.78 -6.95
C ALA A 29 22.98 6.53 -8.26
N HIS A 30 21.98 6.87 -9.07
CA HIS A 30 22.14 7.62 -10.31
C HIS A 30 22.03 9.14 -10.14
N GLN A 31 21.98 9.65 -8.91
CA GLN A 31 21.88 11.08 -8.61
C GLN A 31 20.70 11.76 -9.34
N ALA A 32 19.56 11.08 -9.40
CA ALA A 32 18.32 11.64 -9.93
C ALA A 32 17.93 12.93 -9.19
N LYS A 33 17.09 13.75 -9.81
CA LYS A 33 16.70 15.03 -9.20
C LYS A 33 15.95 14.77 -7.90
N PHE A 34 16.26 15.55 -6.87
CA PHE A 34 15.65 15.42 -5.54
C PHE A 34 14.11 15.41 -5.60
N LEU A 35 13.51 16.27 -6.43
CA LEU A 35 12.05 16.31 -6.61
C LEU A 35 11.48 14.99 -7.16
N GLU A 36 12.17 14.33 -8.09
CA GLU A 36 11.74 13.06 -8.67
C GLU A 36 11.79 11.95 -7.61
N ILE A 37 12.83 11.96 -6.77
CA ILE A 37 12.96 11.03 -5.64
C ILE A 37 11.80 11.22 -4.66
N LEU A 38 11.49 12.47 -4.28
CA LEU A 38 10.36 12.77 -3.40
C LEU A 38 9.03 12.30 -3.99
N GLN A 39 8.80 12.53 -5.27
CA GLN A 39 7.58 12.06 -5.95
C GLN A 39 7.43 10.54 -5.88
N GLN A 40 8.53 9.79 -6.01
CA GLN A 40 8.45 8.33 -5.87
C GLN A 40 8.28 7.85 -4.45
N LEU A 41 8.86 8.54 -3.46
CA LEU A 41 8.59 8.25 -2.05
C LEU A 41 7.11 8.50 -1.70
N GLU A 42 6.50 9.56 -2.22
CA GLU A 42 5.06 9.82 -2.08
C GLU A 42 4.23 8.71 -2.72
N ALA A 43 4.60 8.25 -3.93
CA ALA A 43 3.92 7.13 -4.58
C ALA A 43 4.03 5.81 -3.78
N VAL A 44 5.19 5.56 -3.15
CA VAL A 44 5.38 4.42 -2.23
C VAL A 44 4.47 4.56 -1.01
N ARG A 45 4.41 5.74 -0.38
CA ARG A 45 3.52 6.00 0.76
C ARG A 45 2.07 5.74 0.41
N GLY A 46 1.57 6.29 -0.70
CA GLY A 46 0.19 6.07 -1.14
C GLY A 46 -0.16 4.60 -1.40
N ASN A 47 0.78 3.84 -1.96
CA ASN A 47 0.60 2.40 -2.18
C ASN A 47 0.60 1.60 -0.87
N LEU A 48 1.39 2.01 0.13
CA LEU A 48 1.40 1.40 1.47
C LEU A 48 0.10 1.68 2.21
N THR A 49 -0.37 2.93 2.24
CA THR A 49 -1.67 3.31 2.81
C THR A 49 -2.80 2.51 2.18
N SER A 50 -2.77 2.33 0.86
CA SER A 50 -3.78 1.55 0.13
C SER A 50 -3.78 0.07 0.53
N LEU A 51 -2.60 -0.51 0.80
CA LEU A 51 -2.46 -1.89 1.28
C LEU A 51 -3.02 -2.02 2.70
N GLU A 52 -2.64 -1.10 3.59
CA GLU A 52 -3.12 -1.04 4.96
C GLU A 52 -4.65 -0.95 5.02
N LYS A 53 -5.24 -0.04 4.23
CA LYS A 53 -6.69 0.09 4.10
C LYS A 53 -7.35 -1.24 3.71
N ARG A 54 -6.82 -1.93 2.71
CA ARG A 54 -7.39 -3.21 2.26
C ARG A 54 -7.32 -4.28 3.35
N LEU A 55 -6.20 -4.38 4.06
CA LEU A 55 -6.00 -5.33 5.15
C LEU A 55 -6.96 -5.06 6.32
N LEU A 56 -7.09 -3.79 6.71
CA LEU A 56 -7.96 -3.38 7.81
C LEU A 56 -9.43 -3.48 7.44
N GLU A 57 -9.85 -3.09 6.22
CA GLU A 57 -11.23 -3.25 5.76
C GLU A 57 -11.71 -4.71 5.82
N LYS A 58 -10.85 -5.68 5.47
CA LYS A 58 -11.16 -7.11 5.61
C LYS A 58 -11.45 -7.51 7.06
N LYS A 59 -10.74 -6.93 8.03
CA LYS A 59 -10.97 -7.17 9.46
C LYS A 59 -12.21 -6.42 9.95
N VAL A 60 -12.32 -5.12 9.68
CA VAL A 60 -13.44 -4.26 10.13
C VAL A 60 -14.79 -4.77 9.61
N LYS A 61 -14.87 -5.25 8.36
CA LYS A 61 -16.11 -5.85 7.82
C LYS A 61 -16.63 -7.01 8.67
N LYS A 62 -15.77 -7.74 9.40
CA LYS A 62 -16.20 -8.84 10.29
C LYS A 62 -16.95 -8.33 11.52
N PHE A 63 -16.65 -7.12 11.98
CA PHE A 63 -17.27 -6.53 13.16
C PHE A 63 -18.64 -5.89 12.89
N LYS A 64 -19.00 -5.67 11.60
CA LYS A 64 -20.24 -5.01 11.18
C LYS A 64 -20.49 -3.63 11.83
N ASP A 65 -19.42 -2.99 12.32
CA ASP A 65 -19.46 -1.68 12.97
C ASP A 65 -19.24 -0.55 11.96
N GLN A 66 -20.24 0.33 11.83
CA GLN A 66 -20.20 1.45 10.88
C GLN A 66 -19.36 2.63 11.38
N GLU A 67 -19.30 2.87 12.69
CA GLU A 67 -18.48 3.93 13.27
C GLU A 67 -17.00 3.57 13.16
N LEU A 68 -16.65 2.30 13.43
CA LEU A 68 -15.30 1.79 13.20
C LEU A 68 -14.88 1.91 11.74
N LYS A 69 -15.81 1.64 10.80
CA LYS A 69 -15.55 1.80 9.36
C LYS A 69 -15.34 3.26 8.96
N LYS A 70 -16.09 4.20 9.54
CA LYS A 70 -15.89 5.64 9.32
C LYS A 70 -14.54 6.11 9.88
N ALA A 71 -14.21 5.71 11.11
CA ALA A 71 -12.94 6.02 11.76
C ALA A 71 -11.75 5.51 10.94
N LEU A 72 -11.81 4.25 10.46
CA LEU A 72 -10.79 3.68 9.58
C LEU A 72 -10.61 4.51 8.31
N ASN A 73 -11.72 4.88 7.65
CA ASN A 73 -11.66 5.69 6.44
C ASN A 73 -11.07 7.07 6.69
N TYR A 74 -11.39 7.70 7.82
CA TYR A 74 -10.86 9.02 8.19
C TYR A 74 -9.35 8.96 8.43
N LEU A 75 -8.89 8.02 9.25
CA LEU A 75 -7.47 7.86 9.59
C LEU A 75 -6.62 7.60 8.34
N LEU A 76 -7.13 6.84 7.38
CA LEU A 76 -6.42 6.47 6.15
C LEU A 76 -6.68 7.42 4.97
N LYS A 77 -7.43 8.52 5.15
CA LYS A 77 -7.62 9.58 4.15
C LYS A 77 -6.59 10.70 4.29
N ILE A 78 -5.94 10.80 5.45
CA ILE A 78 -5.10 11.94 5.85
C ILE A 78 -3.61 11.73 5.47
N SER A 79 -3.22 10.54 5.02
CA SER A 79 -1.84 10.20 4.63
C SER A 79 -1.60 10.22 3.11
#